data_AF-X7S881-F1
#
_entry.id   AF-X7S881-F1
#
_cell.length_a   1.000
_cell.length_b   1.000
_cell.length_c   1.000
_cell.angle_alpha   90.00
_cell.angle_beta   90.00
_cell.angle_gamma   90.00
#
_symmetry.space_group_name_H-M   'P 1'
#
loop_
_entity.id
_entity.type
_entity.pdbx_description
1 polymer ?
#
loop_
_entity_poly.entity_id
_entity_poly.type
_entity_poly.pdbx_seq_one_letter_code
_entity_poly.pdbx_strand_id
1 'polypeptide(L)'
;MDIKRQKLQLKKSEDNDFCLALSKIFVKTKIKNQRNLLFRENVSAKELAASIYSTRILTLLNDVDKAQSIEELNLIVEKMNTFYFIGLSYFLGDVFNFTTRVKMSPKDSFNSMLSFGYTFLIYEVQNKGLNPYIGFFASDEEGIPCLCSDLMEEWRTILVDSLAF
;
A
#
# COMPACT_ATOMS: atom_id res chain seq x y z
N MET A 1 -17.06 13.65 18.30
CA MET A 1 -16.64 12.25 18.45
C MET A 1 -17.89 11.37 18.49
N ASP A 2 -18.08 10.50 17.51
CA ASP A 2 -19.26 9.61 17.42
C ASP A 2 -18.96 8.26 18.07
N ILE A 3 -19.28 8.16 19.36
CA ILE A 3 -19.01 6.95 20.17
C ILE A 3 -19.74 5.72 19.61
N LYS A 4 -20.92 5.89 19.01
CA LYS A 4 -21.69 4.77 18.45
C LYS A 4 -20.94 4.15 17.27
N ARG A 5 -20.39 4.98 16.38
CA ARG A 5 -19.56 4.51 15.26
C ARG A 5 -18.29 3.82 15.73
N GLN A 6 -17.59 4.36 16.72
CA GLN A 6 -16.36 3.75 17.23
C GLN A 6 -16.61 2.40 17.92
N LYS A 7 -17.72 2.24 18.66
CA LYS A 7 -18.12 0.94 19.21
C LYS A 7 -18.43 -0.08 18.11
N LEU A 8 -19.09 0.35 17.04
CA LEU A 8 -19.35 -0.51 15.89
C LEU A 8 -18.07 -0.89 15.15
N GLN A 9 -17.14 0.05 14.99
CA GLN A 9 -15.83 -0.19 14.40
C GLN A 9 -15.06 -1.26 15.18
N LEU A 10 -14.96 -1.13 16.50
CA LEU A 10 -14.31 -2.15 17.35
C LEU A 10 -14.97 -3.51 17.21
N LYS A 11 -16.30 -3.57 17.27
CA LYS A 11 -17.03 -4.83 17.08
C LYS A 11 -16.74 -5.46 15.71
N LYS A 12 -16.52 -4.63 14.68
CA LYS A 12 -16.23 -5.09 13.32
C LYS A 12 -14.76 -5.41 13.07
N SER A 13 -13.83 -4.82 13.83
CA SER A 13 -12.41 -5.20 13.77
C SER A 13 -12.17 -6.60 14.38
N GLU A 14 -13.04 -7.03 15.30
CA GLU A 14 -13.03 -8.39 15.86
C GLU A 14 -13.72 -9.46 14.96
N ASP A 15 -14.34 -9.05 13.85
CA ASP A 15 -15.04 -9.91 12.90
C ASP A 15 -14.09 -10.30 11.76
N ASN A 16 -13.42 -11.45 11.89
CA ASN A 16 -12.39 -11.92 10.96
C ASN A 16 -12.86 -11.96 9.50
N ASP A 17 -14.09 -12.40 9.24
CA ASP A 17 -14.65 -12.49 7.89
C ASP A 17 -14.83 -11.09 7.29
N PHE A 18 -15.32 -10.15 8.10
CA PHE A 18 -15.45 -8.75 7.71
C PHE A 18 -14.08 -8.11 7.43
N CYS A 19 -13.12 -8.29 8.34
CA CYS A 19 -11.76 -7.79 8.21
C CYS A 19 -11.08 -8.33 6.95
N LEU A 20 -11.18 -9.63 6.69
CA LEU A 20 -10.64 -10.25 5.50
C LEU A 20 -11.30 -9.71 4.23
N ALA A 21 -12.62 -9.61 4.19
CA ALA A 21 -13.36 -9.10 3.04
C ALA A 21 -12.97 -7.64 2.72
N LEU A 22 -12.85 -6.79 3.74
CA LEU A 22 -12.44 -5.40 3.58
C LEU A 22 -10.96 -5.28 3.17
N SER A 23 -10.08 -6.08 3.77
CA SER A 23 -8.66 -6.12 3.42
C SER A 23 -8.43 -6.53 1.97
N LYS A 24 -9.20 -7.50 1.46
CA LYS A 24 -9.16 -7.86 0.03
C LYS A 24 -9.50 -6.68 -0.88
N ILE A 25 -10.41 -5.79 -0.47
CA ILE A 25 -10.74 -4.58 -1.24
C ILE A 25 -9.51 -3.66 -1.29
N PHE A 26 -8.92 -3.32 -0.13
CA PHE A 26 -7.73 -2.47 -0.07
C PHE A 26 -6.57 -3.00 -0.91
N VAL A 27 -6.26 -4.29 -0.79
CA VAL A 27 -5.16 -4.93 -1.54
C VAL A 27 -5.45 -4.94 -3.05
N LYS A 28 -6.69 -5.23 -3.48
CA LYS A 28 -7.07 -5.14 -4.90
C LYS A 28 -6.94 -3.72 -5.44
N THR A 29 -7.38 -2.72 -4.68
CA THR A 29 -7.23 -1.31 -5.05
C THR A 29 -5.76 -0.95 -5.20
N LYS A 30 -4.93 -1.34 -4.23
CA LYS A 30 -3.48 -1.12 -4.27
C LYS A 30 -2.81 -1.76 -5.48
N ILE A 31 -3.13 -3.03 -5.79
CA ILE A 31 -2.63 -3.73 -6.98
C ILE A 31 -2.96 -2.94 -8.25
N LYS A 32 -4.21 -2.50 -8.41
CA LYS A 32 -4.65 -1.73 -9.57
C LYS A 32 -3.90 -0.41 -9.69
N ASN A 33 -3.76 0.33 -8.58
CA ASN A 33 -3.10 1.64 -8.58
C ASN A 33 -1.60 1.52 -8.91
N GLN A 34 -0.88 0.60 -8.26
CA GLN A 34 0.54 0.35 -8.52
C GLN A 34 0.79 -0.11 -9.96
N ARG A 35 -0.02 -1.04 -10.46
CA ARG A 35 0.05 -1.49 -11.85
C ARG A 35 -0.19 -0.34 -12.84
N ASN A 36 -1.21 0.48 -12.58
CA ASN A 36 -1.57 1.59 -13.47
C ASN A 36 -0.47 2.64 -13.53
N LEU A 37 0.17 2.95 -12.40
CA LEU A 37 1.32 3.86 -12.39
C LEU A 37 2.46 3.30 -13.23
N LEU A 38 2.86 2.04 -13.02
CA LEU A 38 3.91 1.40 -13.83
C LEU A 38 3.56 1.42 -15.33
N PHE A 39 2.31 1.11 -15.67
CA PHE A 39 1.87 1.10 -17.06
C PHE A 39 1.93 2.50 -17.69
N ARG A 40 1.48 3.53 -16.96
CA ARG A 40 1.48 4.92 -17.41
C ARG A 40 2.89 5.42 -17.69
N GLU A 41 3.82 5.24 -16.75
CA GLU A 41 5.20 5.71 -16.92
C GLU A 41 5.92 4.94 -18.04
N ASN A 42 5.59 3.66 -18.22
CA ASN A 42 6.22 2.84 -19.25
C ASN A 42 5.81 3.19 -20.69
N VAL A 43 4.75 3.98 -20.88
CA VAL A 43 4.37 4.50 -22.23
C VAL A 43 5.53 5.30 -22.83
N SER A 44 6.20 6.09 -21.99
CA SER A 44 7.34 6.92 -22.39
C SER A 44 8.66 6.15 -22.27
N ALA A 45 8.88 5.45 -21.16
CA ALA A 45 10.16 4.80 -20.87
C ALA A 45 10.45 3.57 -21.77
N LYS A 46 9.41 2.82 -22.16
CA LYS A 46 9.51 1.60 -22.99
C LYS A 46 10.44 0.51 -22.42
N GLU A 47 10.47 0.40 -21.10
CA GLU A 47 11.23 -0.59 -20.35
C GLU A 47 10.51 -1.95 -20.33
N LEU A 48 11.17 -2.98 -20.88
CA LEU A 48 10.60 -4.33 -20.92
C LEU A 48 10.41 -4.90 -19.50
N ALA A 49 11.37 -4.65 -18.61
CA ALA A 49 11.33 -5.16 -17.24
C ALA A 49 10.11 -4.61 -16.48
N ALA A 50 9.82 -3.30 -16.60
CA ALA A 50 8.65 -2.70 -15.97
C ALA A 50 7.32 -3.32 -16.46
N SER A 51 7.20 -3.63 -17.76
CA SER A 51 6.04 -4.36 -18.30
C SER A 51 5.88 -5.76 -17.71
N ILE A 52 6.99 -6.49 -17.51
CA ILE A 52 6.99 -7.82 -16.89
C ILE A 52 6.50 -7.72 -15.44
N TYR A 53 7.03 -6.79 -14.65
CA TYR A 53 6.62 -6.62 -13.26
C TYR A 53 5.17 -6.14 -13.13
N SER A 54 4.72 -5.22 -13.99
CA SER A 54 3.31 -4.80 -14.07
C SER A 54 2.37 -5.98 -14.35
N THR A 55 2.75 -6.89 -15.24
CA THR A 55 1.99 -8.11 -15.53
C THR A 55 2.00 -9.07 -14.33
N ARG A 56 3.14 -9.27 -13.68
CA ARG A 56 3.24 -10.10 -12.47
C ARG A 56 2.34 -9.57 -11.35
N ILE A 57 2.32 -8.24 -11.13
CA ILE A 57 1.42 -7.61 -10.16
C ILE A 57 -0.05 -7.89 -10.49
N LEU A 58 -0.44 -7.81 -11.76
CA LEU A 58 -1.82 -8.11 -12.18
C LEU A 58 -2.23 -9.54 -11.81
N THR A 59 -1.33 -10.52 -11.98
CA THR A 59 -1.65 -11.92 -11.69
C THR A 59 -2.00 -12.19 -10.23
N LEU A 60 -1.52 -11.34 -9.30
CA LEU A 60 -1.79 -11.46 -7.87
C LEU A 60 -3.25 -11.18 -7.50
N LEU A 61 -4.05 -10.58 -8.38
CA LEU A 61 -5.50 -10.40 -8.12
C LEU A 61 -6.19 -11.74 -7.85
N ASN A 62 -5.84 -12.78 -8.60
CA ASN A 62 -6.39 -14.12 -8.42
C ASN A 62 -5.97 -14.74 -7.08
N ASP A 63 -4.75 -14.42 -6.61
CA ASP A 63 -4.25 -14.89 -5.32
C ASP A 63 -5.00 -14.20 -4.17
N VAL A 64 -5.28 -12.90 -4.30
CA VAL A 64 -6.10 -12.14 -3.33
C VAL A 64 -7.52 -12.70 -3.22
N ASP A 65 -8.13 -13.10 -4.36
CA ASP A 65 -9.45 -13.73 -4.34
C ASP A 65 -9.46 -15.04 -3.52
N LYS A 66 -8.39 -15.83 -3.66
CA LYS A 66 -8.24 -17.13 -3.01
C LYS A 66 -7.76 -17.05 -1.56
N ALA A 67 -7.17 -15.95 -1.14
CA ALA A 67 -6.65 -15.80 0.21
C ALA A 67 -7.73 -16.07 1.28
N GLN A 68 -7.42 -16.87 2.29
CA GLN A 68 -8.35 -17.25 3.37
C GLN A 68 -8.03 -16.58 4.69
N SER A 69 -6.94 -15.79 4.77
CA SER A 69 -6.56 -15.08 5.99
C SER A 69 -5.81 -13.78 5.70
N ILE A 70 -5.66 -12.95 6.74
CA ILE A 70 -4.90 -11.68 6.67
C ILE A 70 -3.41 -11.97 6.48
N GLU A 71 -2.89 -13.04 7.06
CA GLU A 71 -1.50 -13.48 6.91
C GLU A 71 -1.19 -13.82 5.44
N GLU A 72 -2.09 -14.56 4.76
CA GLU A 72 -1.95 -14.83 3.34
C GLU A 72 -1.98 -13.55 2.49
N LEU A 73 -2.85 -12.59 2.84
CA LEU A 73 -2.88 -11.28 2.17
C LEU A 73 -1.59 -10.50 2.38
N ASN A 74 -1.00 -10.52 3.57
CA ASN A 74 0.27 -9.86 3.86
C ASN A 74 1.40 -10.41 2.99
N LEU A 75 1.49 -11.73 2.82
CA LEU A 75 2.47 -12.35 1.91
C LEU A 75 2.29 -11.90 0.45
N ILE A 76 1.03 -11.77 0.00
CA ILE A 76 0.72 -11.26 -1.35
C ILE A 76 1.15 -9.79 -1.48
N VAL A 77 0.88 -8.97 -0.46
CA VAL A 77 1.26 -7.55 -0.42
C VAL A 77 2.78 -7.38 -0.44
N GLU A 78 3.54 -8.18 0.30
CA GLU A 78 5.01 -8.15 0.28
C GLU A 78 5.57 -8.47 -1.12
N LYS A 79 5.05 -9.52 -1.75
CA LYS A 79 5.43 -9.92 -3.11
C LYS A 79 5.07 -8.84 -4.14
N MET A 80 3.87 -8.28 -4.05
CA MET A 80 3.41 -7.19 -4.90
C MET A 80 4.29 -5.95 -4.73
N ASN A 81 4.58 -5.52 -3.50
CA ASN A 81 5.44 -4.36 -3.23
C ASN A 81 6.84 -4.57 -3.80
N THR A 82 7.40 -5.77 -3.67
CA THR A 82 8.70 -6.12 -4.26
C THR A 82 8.69 -5.95 -5.77
N PHE A 83 7.70 -6.52 -6.47
CA PHE A 83 7.56 -6.37 -7.91
C PHE A 83 7.34 -4.90 -8.31
N TYR A 84 6.53 -4.17 -7.55
CA TYR A 84 6.23 -2.79 -7.84
C TYR A 84 7.46 -1.89 -7.77
N PHE A 85 8.21 -1.95 -6.67
CA PHE A 85 9.38 -1.08 -6.52
C PHE A 85 10.53 -1.46 -7.45
N ILE A 86 10.70 -2.74 -7.77
CA ILE A 86 11.65 -3.13 -8.84
C ILE A 86 11.17 -2.62 -10.20
N GLY A 87 9.88 -2.71 -10.52
CA GLY A 87 9.34 -2.15 -11.76
C GLY A 87 9.53 -0.63 -11.85
N LEU A 88 9.31 0.07 -10.73
CA LEU A 88 9.43 1.52 -10.63
C LEU A 88 10.89 1.99 -10.76
N SER A 89 11.84 1.22 -10.23
CA SER A 89 13.26 1.59 -10.26
C SER A 89 13.82 1.72 -11.67
N TYR A 90 13.26 1.02 -12.66
CA TYR A 90 13.69 1.12 -14.07
C TYR A 90 13.42 2.49 -14.68
N PHE A 91 12.53 3.29 -14.10
CA PHE A 91 12.27 4.64 -14.58
C PHE A 91 13.08 5.69 -13.82
N LEU A 92 13.67 5.31 -12.69
CA LEU A 92 14.47 6.18 -11.85
C LEU A 92 15.92 6.04 -12.30
N GLY A 93 16.44 7.04 -13.00
CA GLY A 93 17.84 7.04 -13.46
C GLY A 93 18.85 6.95 -12.30
N ASP A 94 20.12 6.75 -12.66
CA ASP A 94 21.22 6.48 -11.71
C ASP A 94 21.38 7.51 -10.59
N VAL A 95 20.91 8.75 -10.81
CA VAL A 95 20.94 9.85 -9.82
C VAL A 95 20.24 9.47 -8.52
N PHE A 96 19.15 8.70 -8.58
CA PHE A 96 18.42 8.27 -7.39
C PHE A 96 18.99 6.99 -6.78
N ASN A 97 19.74 6.19 -7.56
CA ASN A 97 20.27 4.88 -7.17
C ASN A 97 19.26 4.00 -6.41
N PHE A 98 17.98 4.10 -6.79
CA PHE A 98 16.90 3.39 -6.14
C PHE A 98 16.82 1.97 -6.70
N THR A 99 16.75 0.98 -5.81
CA THR A 99 16.65 -0.43 -6.22
C THR A 99 15.45 -1.10 -5.58
N THR A 100 15.24 -0.88 -4.28
CA THR A 100 14.13 -1.44 -3.52
C THR A 100 13.67 -0.48 -2.42
N ARG A 101 12.45 -0.72 -1.89
CA ARG A 101 11.91 0.05 -0.78
C ARG A 101 12.59 -0.33 0.54
N VAL A 102 13.24 0.64 1.17
CA VAL A 102 13.85 0.52 2.51
C VAL A 102 13.18 1.52 3.45
N LYS A 103 12.29 1.03 4.32
CA LYS A 103 11.48 1.87 5.22
C LYS A 103 12.31 2.57 6.30
N MET A 104 13.22 1.85 6.98
CA MET A 104 14.03 2.37 8.08
C MET A 104 15.51 2.40 7.74
N SER A 105 16.16 3.51 8.13
CA SER A 105 17.50 3.93 7.71
C SER A 105 17.70 3.97 6.19
N PRO A 106 16.81 4.67 5.43
CA PRO A 106 16.99 4.81 3.98
C PRO A 106 18.31 5.52 3.69
N LYS A 107 19.05 5.00 2.73
CA LYS A 107 20.36 5.55 2.34
C LYS A 107 20.29 6.38 1.06
N ASP A 108 19.18 6.28 0.33
CA ASP A 108 18.91 7.00 -0.89
C ASP A 108 17.80 8.05 -0.73
N SER A 109 17.84 9.05 -1.62
CA SER A 109 16.93 10.19 -1.61
C SER A 109 15.49 9.79 -1.92
N PHE A 110 15.27 8.82 -2.82
CA PHE A 110 13.93 8.40 -3.22
C PHE A 110 13.18 7.68 -2.09
N ASN A 111 13.83 6.75 -1.38
CA ASN A 111 13.27 6.13 -0.19
C ASN A 111 12.95 7.16 0.91
N SER A 112 13.78 8.19 1.04
CA SER A 112 13.55 9.28 1.99
C SER A 112 12.31 10.09 1.62
N MET A 113 12.13 10.44 0.34
CA MET A 113 10.93 11.10 -0.18
C MET A 113 9.66 10.28 0.04
N LEU A 114 9.70 8.97 -0.26
CA LEU A 114 8.58 8.07 -0.01
C LEU A 114 8.21 7.98 1.48
N SER A 115 9.22 7.79 2.36
CA SER A 115 9.00 7.76 3.81
C SER A 115 8.38 9.06 4.33
N PHE A 116 8.85 10.21 3.85
CA PHE A 116 8.29 11.50 4.18
C PHE A 116 6.83 11.60 3.72
N GLY A 117 6.55 11.35 2.44
CA GLY A 117 5.19 11.45 1.89
C GLY A 117 4.19 10.51 2.55
N TYR A 118 4.58 9.27 2.85
CA TYR A 118 3.71 8.33 3.57
C TYR A 118 3.41 8.80 5.01
N THR A 119 4.39 9.42 5.68
CA THR A 119 4.17 10.00 7.01
C THR A 119 3.14 11.12 6.95
N PHE A 120 3.25 12.04 5.98
CA PHE A 120 2.24 13.10 5.77
C PHE A 120 0.85 12.53 5.50
N LEU A 121 0.77 11.51 4.65
CA LEU A 121 -0.51 10.89 4.30
C LEU A 121 -1.20 10.24 5.50
N ILE A 122 -0.45 9.63 6.42
CA ILE A 122 -1.01 9.12 7.69
C ILE A 122 -1.67 10.25 8.49
N TYR A 123 -1.02 11.42 8.61
CA TYR A 123 -1.56 12.55 9.37
C TYR A 123 -2.85 13.11 8.75
N GLU A 124 -2.95 13.20 7.42
CA GLU A 124 -4.14 13.71 6.73
C GLU A 124 -5.37 12.79 6.83
N VAL A 125 -5.14 11.49 7.04
CA VAL A 125 -6.22 10.50 7.19
C VAL A 125 -6.83 10.52 8.60
N GLN A 126 -6.18 11.17 9.57
CA GLN A 126 -6.70 11.26 10.95
C GLN A 126 -7.95 12.17 11.02
N ASN A 127 -8.94 11.79 11.85
CA ASN A 127 -10.10 12.61 12.28
C ASN A 127 -11.33 12.74 11.36
N LYS A 128 -11.96 11.62 10.98
CA LYS A 128 -13.34 11.62 10.41
C LYS A 128 -14.37 10.79 11.19
N GLY A 129 -14.24 10.76 12.52
CA GLY A 129 -15.22 10.14 13.42
C GLY A 129 -15.07 8.63 13.65
N LEU A 130 -14.01 8.01 13.10
CA LEU A 130 -13.53 6.68 13.44
C LEU A 130 -12.31 6.78 14.37
N ASN A 131 -11.99 5.70 15.09
CA ASN A 131 -10.77 5.61 15.88
C ASN A 131 -9.59 5.26 14.96
N PRO A 132 -8.55 6.11 14.87
CA PRO A 132 -7.42 5.90 13.96
C PRO A 132 -6.55 4.68 14.32
N TYR A 133 -6.62 4.18 15.55
CA TYR A 133 -5.80 3.06 16.01
C TYR A 133 -6.47 1.69 15.82
N ILE A 134 -7.76 1.64 15.47
CA ILE A 134 -8.48 0.38 15.24
C ILE A 134 -8.51 0.08 13.75
N GLY A 135 -7.58 -0.76 13.29
CA GLY A 135 -7.49 -1.23 11.91
C GLY A 135 -8.45 -2.39 11.60
N PHE A 136 -8.48 -2.76 10.32
CA PHE A 136 -9.14 -3.96 9.79
C PHE A 136 -8.17 -4.87 9.04
N PHE A 137 -7.04 -4.32 8.57
CA PHE A 137 -5.98 -5.07 7.87
C PHE A 137 -4.68 -5.09 8.66
N ALA A 138 -4.16 -3.91 9.06
CA ALA A 138 -3.03 -3.80 9.94
C ALA A 138 -3.37 -4.34 11.33
N SER A 139 -2.49 -5.20 11.86
CA SER A 139 -2.59 -5.71 13.23
C SER A 139 -2.43 -4.60 14.26
N ASP A 140 -3.06 -4.76 15.42
CA ASP A 140 -3.04 -3.83 16.56
C ASP A 140 -1.62 -3.64 17.14
N GLU A 141 -0.76 -2.94 16.40
CA GLU A 141 0.58 -2.56 16.85
C GLU A 141 0.49 -1.28 17.71
N GLU A 142 1.08 -1.35 18.89
CA GLU A 142 1.04 -0.25 19.85
C GLU A 142 1.67 1.03 19.27
N GLY A 143 0.94 2.14 19.38
CA GLY A 143 1.40 3.45 18.88
C GLY A 143 1.25 3.65 17.37
N ILE A 144 0.77 2.65 16.62
CA ILE A 144 0.57 2.77 15.17
C ILE A 144 -0.90 3.06 14.86
N PRO A 145 -1.22 4.14 14.10
CA PRO A 145 -2.58 4.42 13.66
C PRO A 145 -3.02 3.43 12.57
N CYS A 146 -3.40 2.22 12.97
CA CYS A 146 -3.67 1.07 12.08
C CYS A 146 -4.75 1.38 11.02
N LEU A 147 -5.84 2.06 11.39
CA LEU A 147 -6.86 2.48 10.41
C LEU A 147 -6.28 3.42 9.36
N CYS A 148 -5.42 4.35 9.78
CA CYS A 148 -4.78 5.28 8.84
C CYS A 148 -3.85 4.51 7.90
N SER A 149 -3.11 3.52 8.41
CA SER A 149 -2.25 2.65 7.59
C SER A 149 -3.05 1.88 6.54
N ASP A 150 -4.22 1.33 6.92
CA ASP A 150 -5.12 0.59 6.03
C ASP A 150 -5.67 1.46 4.92
N LEU A 151 -6.28 2.59 5.30
CA LEU A 151 -6.85 3.55 4.36
C LEU A 151 -5.78 4.11 3.42
N MET A 152 -4.57 4.31 3.94
CA MET A 152 -3.45 4.80 3.16
C MET A 152 -3.11 3.87 1.98
N GLU A 153 -3.34 2.55 2.07
CA GLU A 153 -2.98 1.61 0.99
C GLU A 153 -3.58 1.98 -0.37
N GLU A 154 -4.78 2.55 -0.41
CA GLU A 154 -5.42 3.00 -1.65
C GLU A 154 -4.78 4.26 -2.23
N TRP A 155 -4.22 5.13 -1.37
CA TRP A 155 -3.78 6.48 -1.74
C TRP A 155 -2.27 6.63 -1.93
N ARG A 156 -1.42 5.75 -1.35
CA ARG A 156 0.05 5.87 -1.44
C ARG A 156 0.52 6.08 -2.87
N THR A 157 0.05 5.24 -3.77
CA THR A 157 0.49 5.29 -5.16
C THR A 157 -0.04 6.50 -5.92
N ILE A 158 -1.30 6.86 -5.69
CA ILE A 158 -1.94 7.97 -6.40
C ILE A 158 -1.37 9.31 -5.98
N LEU A 159 -1.06 9.50 -4.69
CA LEU A 159 -0.65 10.78 -4.14
C LEU A 159 0.86 10.91 -3.90
N VAL A 160 1.48 9.87 -3.35
CA VAL A 160 2.88 9.96 -2.90
C VAL A 160 3.82 9.42 -3.97
N ASP A 161 3.60 8.19 -4.43
CA ASP A 161 4.52 7.58 -5.40
C ASP A 161 4.53 8.36 -6.73
N SER A 162 3.36 8.86 -7.15
CA SER A 162 3.21 9.67 -8.36
C SER A 162 3.83 11.07 -8.28
N LEU A 163 3.98 11.62 -7.07
CA LEU A 163 4.58 12.94 -6.82
C LEU A 163 6.09 12.83 -6.58
N ALA A 164 6.52 11.73 -5.97
CA ALA A 164 7.94 11.46 -5.76
C ALA A 164 8.66 11.17 -7.08
N PHE A 165 7.90 10.64 -8.05
CA PHE A 165 8.31 10.43 -9.43
C PHE A 165 8.32 11.76 -10.21
#